data_AF-A0A1F3M0W3-F1
#
_entry.id   AF-A0A1F3M0W3-F1
#
_cell.length_a   1.000
_cell.length_b   1.000
_cell.length_c   1.000
_cell.angle_alpha   90.00
_cell.angle_beta   90.00
_cell.angle_gamma   90.00
#
_symmetry.space_group_name_H-M   'P 1'
#
loop_
_entity.id
_entity.type
_entity.pdbx_description
1 polymer ?
#
loop_
_entity_poly.entity_id
_entity_poly.type
_entity_poly.pdbx_seq_one_letter_code
_entity_poly.pdbx_strand_id
1 'polypeptide(L)'
;LQAVWGDESGIDAENAPEYASVITDVISAEKIRISFVCLGSMSTAWNALKNIPDFRKQVKDFIWSADGTEDKAGFNYNIDREASAKMLKQEIPVKIVRKFGLTDPGLYNYDLIRSIITINTPYAKKISDFFRSDLAKSHEFVYEGTDDMVPVFVHYPDLFINKVAGNISDCTPSDEPGIKTSILRILRGETVAGNQVIKNLPVDPAFYFDDINPAVNEITERYGINEWTAGVLANELHRHLGVFAIIGVKMGIRAREYFNTGVDEFHATSYAGSTPPLSCMNDGIQVSTGATPGHGLLTVINDSIAEAVADFTYLNQKIRLTLKPEIAEKISSELKEISFIYGLDSNIYWELVRKNSIKYWKELDRHEIFVIEEM
;
A
#
# COMPACT_ATOMS: atom_id res chain seq x y z
N LEU A 1 -9.91 29.83 5.17
CA LEU A 1 -8.99 28.99 5.97
C LEU A 1 -7.73 28.81 5.14
N GLN A 2 -6.60 29.38 5.54
CA GLN A 2 -5.29 29.00 5.01
C GLN A 2 -4.79 27.85 5.89
N ALA A 3 -5.29 26.65 5.62
CA ALA A 3 -4.75 25.43 6.20
C ALA A 3 -3.65 24.93 5.24
N VAL A 4 -2.47 24.63 5.79
CA VAL A 4 -1.36 24.02 5.05
C VAL A 4 -1.28 22.55 5.49
N TRP A 5 -1.45 21.63 4.56
CA TRP A 5 -1.49 20.19 4.82
C TRP A 5 -0.11 19.56 4.61
N GLY A 6 0.81 19.87 5.52
CA GLY A 6 2.18 19.33 5.47
C GLY A 6 3.03 19.98 4.37
N ASP A 7 3.84 19.17 3.68
CA ASP A 7 4.66 19.64 2.57
C ASP A 7 3.86 19.59 1.27
N GLU A 8 3.42 20.75 0.81
CA GLU A 8 2.66 20.91 -0.44
C GLU A 8 3.59 21.17 -1.64
N SER A 9 4.92 21.05 -1.47
CA SER A 9 5.89 21.25 -2.55
C SER A 9 5.67 20.25 -3.69
N GLY A 10 5.43 20.77 -4.90
CA GLY A 10 5.16 19.94 -6.07
C GLY A 10 3.71 19.47 -6.21
N ILE A 11 2.81 19.88 -5.32
CA ILE A 11 1.36 19.70 -5.50
C ILE A 11 0.84 20.83 -6.37
N ASP A 12 0.36 20.48 -7.56
CA ASP A 12 -0.33 21.41 -8.46
C ASP A 12 -1.83 21.14 -8.43
N ALA A 13 -2.54 21.92 -7.60
CA ALA A 13 -3.98 21.79 -7.45
C ALA A 13 -4.75 22.15 -8.74
N GLU A 14 -4.17 22.94 -9.66
CA GLU A 14 -4.82 23.31 -10.92
C GLU A 14 -4.85 22.14 -11.92
N ASN A 15 -3.91 21.19 -11.77
CA ASN A 15 -3.82 19.99 -12.59
C ASN A 15 -4.51 18.77 -11.97
N ALA A 16 -5.09 18.90 -10.78
CA ALA A 16 -5.82 17.81 -10.15
C ALA A 16 -7.12 17.50 -10.92
N PRO A 17 -7.42 16.22 -11.22
CA PRO A 17 -8.67 15.88 -11.89
C PRO A 17 -9.88 16.20 -11.01
N GLU A 18 -10.98 16.58 -11.65
CA GLU A 18 -12.27 16.75 -10.97
C GLU A 18 -12.69 15.45 -10.27
N TYR A 19 -13.15 15.56 -9.01
CA TYR A 19 -13.50 14.39 -8.19
C TYR A 19 -14.54 13.48 -8.87
N ALA A 20 -15.45 14.06 -9.67
CA ALA A 20 -16.46 13.31 -10.38
C ALA A 20 -15.86 12.42 -11.48
N SER A 21 -14.77 12.86 -12.13
CA SER A 21 -14.03 12.04 -13.09
C SER A 21 -13.41 10.86 -12.39
N VAL A 22 -12.67 11.11 -11.29
CA VAL A 22 -12.00 10.06 -10.51
C VAL A 22 -12.99 9.00 -10.03
N ILE A 23 -14.14 9.42 -9.49
CA ILE A 23 -15.18 8.48 -9.06
C ILE A 23 -15.74 7.70 -10.26
N THR A 24 -16.00 8.36 -11.39
CA THR A 24 -16.52 7.69 -12.60
C THR A 24 -15.55 6.62 -13.10
N ASP A 25 -14.26 6.95 -13.14
CA ASP A 25 -13.20 6.03 -13.59
C ASP A 25 -13.15 4.79 -12.70
N VAL A 26 -13.13 4.96 -11.38
CA VAL A 26 -13.14 3.85 -10.41
C VAL A 26 -14.41 3.01 -10.55
N ILE A 27 -15.58 3.63 -10.62
CA ILE A 27 -16.88 2.94 -10.72
C ILE A 27 -16.97 2.14 -12.02
N SER A 28 -16.42 2.66 -13.12
CA SER A 28 -16.42 1.99 -14.42
C SER A 28 -15.45 0.79 -14.48
N ALA A 29 -14.33 0.88 -13.75
CA ALA A 29 -13.30 -0.16 -13.71
C ALA A 29 -13.68 -1.30 -12.76
N GLU A 30 -14.40 -0.98 -11.68
CA GLU A 30 -14.63 -1.94 -10.61
C GLU A 30 -15.65 -3.02 -10.95
N LYS A 31 -15.25 -4.27 -10.69
CA LYS A 31 -16.09 -5.45 -10.97
C LYS A 31 -16.99 -5.81 -9.81
N ILE A 32 -16.64 -5.36 -8.60
CA ILE A 32 -17.38 -5.65 -7.37
C ILE A 32 -17.93 -4.39 -6.75
N ARG A 33 -19.02 -4.53 -6.00
CA ARG A 33 -19.62 -3.40 -5.30
C ARG A 33 -18.70 -2.89 -4.20
N ILE A 34 -18.53 -1.57 -4.14
CA ILE A 34 -17.61 -0.88 -3.24
C ILE A 34 -18.31 -0.25 -2.04
N SER A 35 -17.59 -0.06 -0.95
CA SER A 35 -17.98 0.79 0.16
C SER A 35 -17.45 2.20 -0.08
N PHE A 36 -18.30 3.23 0.03
CA PHE A 36 -17.89 4.61 -0.17
C PHE A 36 -17.65 5.28 1.19
N VAL A 37 -16.38 5.64 1.47
CA VAL A 37 -15.97 6.20 2.75
C VAL A 37 -15.99 7.72 2.72
N CYS A 38 -16.64 8.33 3.70
CA CYS A 38 -16.74 9.77 3.87
C CYS A 38 -16.12 10.17 5.23
N LEU A 39 -15.02 10.93 5.19
CA LEU A 39 -14.35 11.45 6.39
C LEU A 39 -14.71 12.92 6.68
N GLY A 40 -15.43 13.58 5.76
CA GLY A 40 -15.91 14.95 5.89
C GLY A 40 -17.43 15.04 5.73
N SER A 41 -17.90 16.07 5.02
CA SER A 41 -19.32 16.16 4.66
C SER A 41 -19.73 15.06 3.68
N MET A 42 -21.04 14.84 3.56
CA MET A 42 -21.63 13.93 2.58
C MET A 42 -21.88 14.58 1.21
N SER A 43 -21.36 15.78 0.94
CA SER A 43 -21.62 16.54 -0.30
C SER A 43 -21.17 15.77 -1.55
N THR A 44 -19.96 15.21 -1.52
CA THR A 44 -19.40 14.44 -2.63
C THR A 44 -20.22 13.19 -2.91
N ALA A 45 -20.57 12.43 -1.86
CA ALA A 45 -21.41 11.24 -1.98
C ALA A 45 -22.81 11.58 -2.52
N TRP A 46 -23.41 12.68 -2.04
CA TRP A 46 -24.72 13.13 -2.52
C TRP A 46 -24.69 13.56 -3.98
N ASN A 47 -23.67 14.32 -4.41
CA ASN A 47 -23.52 14.72 -5.79
C ASN A 47 -23.24 13.52 -6.71
N ALA A 48 -22.37 12.61 -6.29
CA ALA A 48 -22.08 11.38 -7.03
C ALA A 48 -23.34 10.52 -7.22
N LEU A 49 -24.15 10.34 -6.17
CA LEU A 49 -25.40 9.58 -6.23
C LEU A 49 -26.42 10.15 -7.24
N LYS A 50 -26.39 11.46 -7.49
CA LYS A 50 -27.28 12.13 -8.44
C LYS A 50 -26.75 12.14 -9.87
N ASN A 51 -25.44 12.33 -10.02
CA ASN A 51 -24.86 12.77 -11.28
C ASN A 51 -23.98 11.73 -11.95
N ILE A 52 -23.48 10.72 -11.23
CA ILE A 52 -22.60 9.69 -11.78
C ILE A 52 -23.43 8.46 -12.16
N PRO A 53 -23.45 8.06 -13.45
CA PRO A 53 -24.13 6.84 -13.88
C PRO A 53 -23.63 5.62 -13.12
N ASP A 54 -24.53 4.67 -12.86
CA ASP A 54 -24.25 3.40 -12.17
C ASP A 54 -23.67 3.48 -10.75
N PHE A 55 -23.38 4.68 -10.22
CA PHE A 55 -22.90 4.87 -8.84
C PHE A 55 -23.79 4.18 -7.80
N ARG A 56 -25.11 4.34 -7.93
CA ARG A 56 -26.09 3.67 -7.05
C ARG A 56 -26.01 2.15 -7.11
N LYS A 57 -25.70 1.57 -8.27
CA LYS A 57 -25.58 0.12 -8.44
C LYS A 57 -24.25 -0.38 -7.85
N GLN A 58 -23.19 0.38 -8.04
CA GLN A 58 -21.84 -0.01 -7.64
C GLN A 58 -21.58 0.18 -6.14
N VAL A 59 -22.15 1.20 -5.50
CA VAL A 59 -21.95 1.44 -4.06
C VAL A 59 -22.88 0.55 -3.24
N LYS A 60 -22.31 -0.28 -2.35
CA LYS A 60 -23.08 -1.17 -1.46
C LYS A 60 -23.48 -0.53 -0.13
N ASP A 61 -22.63 0.35 0.40
CA ASP A 61 -22.87 1.11 1.61
C ASP A 61 -22.02 2.38 1.64
N PHE A 62 -22.41 3.33 2.48
CA PHE A 62 -21.61 4.48 2.87
C PHE A 62 -21.06 4.26 4.27
N ILE A 63 -19.79 4.61 4.50
CA ILE A 63 -19.18 4.61 5.83
C ILE A 63 -18.79 6.04 6.15
N TRP A 64 -19.43 6.65 7.14
CA TRP A 64 -19.34 8.08 7.40
C TRP A 64 -18.80 8.37 8.80
N SER A 65 -17.71 9.12 8.89
CA SER A 65 -17.21 9.68 10.17
C SER A 65 -18.13 10.82 10.62
N ALA A 66 -18.96 10.57 11.63
CA ALA A 66 -19.86 11.58 12.19
C ALA A 66 -20.33 11.23 13.60
N ASP A 67 -20.92 12.20 14.29
CA ASP A 67 -21.33 12.09 15.68
C ASP A 67 -22.70 11.40 15.89
N GLY A 68 -23.21 10.66 14.90
CA GLY A 68 -24.46 9.88 14.98
C GLY A 68 -25.65 10.43 14.18
N THR A 69 -26.76 9.70 14.18
CA THR A 69 -27.95 10.03 13.36
C THR A 69 -28.77 11.23 13.86
N GLU A 70 -28.81 11.43 15.17
CA GLU A 70 -29.59 12.50 15.82
C GLU A 70 -28.73 13.72 16.18
N ASP A 71 -27.40 13.58 16.12
CA ASP A 71 -26.47 14.65 16.46
C ASP A 71 -26.28 15.61 15.29
N LYS A 72 -27.15 16.62 15.25
CA LYS A 72 -27.08 17.71 14.27
C LYS A 72 -26.06 18.80 14.65
N ALA A 73 -25.34 18.65 15.76
CA ALA A 73 -24.29 19.58 16.18
C ALA A 73 -22.89 19.13 15.72
N GLY A 74 -22.72 17.86 15.31
CA GLY A 74 -21.47 17.32 14.82
C GLY A 74 -20.86 18.06 13.62
N PHE A 75 -19.54 18.23 13.61
CA PHE A 75 -18.83 19.07 12.64
C PHE A 75 -19.10 18.63 11.19
N ASN A 76 -18.87 17.36 10.87
CA ASN A 76 -19.03 16.81 9.52
C ASN A 76 -20.46 16.90 8.98
N TYR A 77 -21.48 16.72 9.84
CA TYR A 77 -22.88 16.93 9.47
C TYR A 77 -23.15 18.39 9.07
N ASN A 78 -22.51 19.34 9.77
CA ASN A 78 -22.77 20.76 9.64
C ASN A 78 -22.06 21.45 8.47
N ILE A 79 -20.97 20.86 7.94
CA ILE A 79 -20.30 21.38 6.73
C ILE A 79 -21.30 21.49 5.56
N ASP A 80 -22.18 20.49 5.41
CA ASP A 80 -23.29 20.52 4.44
C ASP A 80 -24.49 19.76 5.01
N ARG A 81 -25.34 20.50 5.73
CA ARG A 81 -26.55 19.96 6.37
C ARG A 81 -27.54 19.38 5.38
N GLU A 82 -27.63 19.97 4.18
CA GLU A 82 -28.61 19.57 3.19
C GLU A 82 -28.23 18.22 2.58
N ALA A 83 -26.97 18.07 2.15
CA ALA A 83 -26.47 16.79 1.65
C ALA A 83 -26.55 15.71 2.73
N SER A 84 -26.13 16.01 3.96
CA SER A 84 -26.19 15.07 5.09
C SER A 84 -27.62 14.58 5.35
N ALA A 85 -28.60 15.49 5.45
CA ALA A 85 -30.00 15.14 5.68
C ALA A 85 -30.61 14.32 4.52
N LYS A 86 -30.18 14.54 3.28
CA LYS A 86 -30.63 13.75 2.11
C LYS A 86 -29.98 12.37 2.07
N MET A 87 -28.70 12.27 2.41
CA MET A 87 -27.97 11.00 2.46
C MET A 87 -28.43 10.07 3.59
N LEU A 88 -28.96 10.63 4.68
CA LEU A 88 -29.63 9.82 5.72
C LEU A 88 -31.04 9.36 5.31
N LYS A 89 -31.64 9.91 4.25
CA LYS A 89 -32.99 9.55 3.77
C LYS A 89 -33.01 8.67 2.53
N GLN A 90 -31.88 8.52 1.84
CA GLN A 90 -31.76 7.62 0.68
C GLN A 90 -31.69 6.16 1.14
N GLU A 91 -31.74 5.21 0.18
CA GLU A 91 -32.00 3.78 0.45
C GLU A 91 -30.75 2.91 0.66
N ILE A 92 -29.59 3.29 0.12
CA ILE A 92 -28.32 2.57 0.31
C ILE A 92 -27.95 2.62 1.81
N PRO A 93 -27.47 1.53 2.41
CA PRO A 93 -27.06 1.52 3.81
C PRO A 93 -26.02 2.60 4.14
N VAL A 94 -26.18 3.25 5.30
CA VAL A 94 -25.20 4.22 5.84
C VAL A 94 -24.73 3.72 7.19
N LYS A 95 -23.43 3.55 7.36
CA LYS A 95 -22.77 3.20 8.61
C LYS A 95 -22.09 4.45 9.15
N ILE A 96 -22.62 5.03 10.22
CA ILE A 96 -22.05 6.19 10.89
C ILE A 96 -21.06 5.68 11.93
N VAL A 97 -19.78 5.97 11.75
CA VAL A 97 -18.72 5.62 12.69
C VAL A 97 -18.48 6.82 13.59
N ARG A 98 -18.75 6.66 14.89
CA ARG A 98 -18.51 7.70 15.88
C ARG A 98 -17.05 7.73 16.29
N LYS A 99 -16.61 8.92 16.71
CA LYS A 99 -15.35 9.09 17.39
C LYS A 99 -15.28 8.29 18.70
N PHE A 100 -14.09 7.84 19.06
CA PHE A 100 -13.76 7.36 20.39
C PHE A 100 -13.64 8.58 21.31
N GLY A 101 -14.54 8.66 22.29
CA GLY A 101 -14.79 9.88 23.08
C GLY A 101 -13.60 10.36 23.93
N LEU A 102 -13.81 11.54 24.53
CA LEU A 102 -12.94 12.19 25.51
C LEU A 102 -12.90 11.38 26.82
N THR A 103 -12.13 10.30 26.86
CA THR A 103 -11.63 9.77 28.13
C THR A 103 -10.42 10.59 28.55
N ASP A 104 -10.17 10.74 29.85
CA ASP A 104 -8.85 11.13 30.35
C ASP A 104 -8.07 9.81 30.54
N PRO A 105 -6.94 9.56 29.85
CA PRO A 105 -6.07 10.50 29.10
C PRO A 105 -6.23 10.52 27.57
N GLY A 106 -7.34 10.06 27.02
CA GLY A 106 -7.61 9.97 25.58
C GLY A 106 -7.24 8.61 24.99
N LEU A 107 -7.62 8.39 23.72
CA LEU A 107 -7.27 7.15 23.01
C LEU A 107 -5.76 7.06 22.79
N TYR A 108 -5.17 8.13 22.26
CA TYR A 108 -3.73 8.25 22.02
C TYR A 108 -2.98 8.67 23.28
N ASN A 109 -3.06 7.82 24.29
CA ASN A 109 -2.30 8.01 25.52
C ASN A 109 -0.80 7.71 25.33
N TYR A 110 0.00 7.98 26.37
CA TYR A 110 1.45 7.78 26.36
C TYR A 110 1.86 6.36 25.92
N ASP A 111 1.16 5.33 26.40
CA ASP A 111 1.49 3.93 26.11
C ASP A 111 1.23 3.56 24.65
N LEU A 112 0.11 4.03 24.08
CA LEU A 112 -0.19 3.79 22.67
C LEU A 112 0.83 4.50 21.78
N ILE A 113 1.12 5.77 22.05
CA ILE A 113 2.11 6.54 21.28
C ILE A 113 3.49 5.87 21.33
N ARG A 114 3.93 5.42 22.52
CA ARG A 114 5.19 4.68 22.67
C ARG A 114 5.19 3.38 21.85
N SER A 115 4.06 2.69 21.79
CA SER A 115 3.90 1.47 20.99
C SER A 115 3.90 1.74 19.49
N ILE A 116 3.38 2.89 19.04
CA ILE A 116 3.44 3.31 17.64
C ILE A 116 4.89 3.60 17.21
N ILE A 117 5.68 4.24 18.07
CA ILE A 117 7.09 4.59 17.80
C ILE A 117 7.96 3.36 17.49
N THR A 118 7.62 2.17 17.99
CA THR A 118 8.39 0.95 17.74
C THR A 118 8.07 0.29 16.39
N ILE A 119 7.06 0.79 15.66
CA ILE A 119 6.66 0.24 14.37
C ILE A 119 7.49 0.89 13.25
N ASN A 120 8.28 0.08 12.55
CA ASN A 120 9.12 0.54 11.44
C ASN A 120 8.36 0.56 10.11
N THR A 121 7.32 1.40 10.00
CA THR A 121 6.63 1.67 8.73
C THR A 121 6.64 3.18 8.43
N PRO A 122 6.58 3.60 7.15
CA PRO A 122 6.50 5.02 6.80
C PRO A 122 5.31 5.72 7.49
N TYR A 123 4.16 5.05 7.57
CA TYR A 123 2.95 5.59 8.20
C TYR A 123 3.10 5.76 9.72
N ALA A 124 3.65 4.76 10.42
CA ALA A 124 3.89 4.85 11.86
C ALA A 124 4.92 5.94 12.21
N LYS A 125 5.95 6.12 11.38
CA LYS A 125 6.92 7.22 11.52
C LYS A 125 6.25 8.59 11.41
N LYS A 126 5.44 8.81 10.37
CA LYS A 126 4.69 10.06 10.18
C LYS A 126 3.76 10.38 11.36
N ILE A 127 3.04 9.40 11.86
CA ILE A 127 2.17 9.57 13.04
C ILE A 127 2.99 9.85 14.30
N SER A 128 4.11 9.14 14.49
CA SER A 128 5.02 9.37 15.62
C SER A 128 5.61 10.78 15.62
N ASP A 129 6.03 11.27 14.44
CA ASP A 129 6.57 12.61 14.27
C ASP A 129 5.50 13.67 14.54
N PHE A 130 4.26 13.44 14.09
CA PHE A 130 3.12 14.29 14.41
C PHE A 130 2.91 14.42 15.92
N PHE A 131 2.86 13.32 16.67
CA PHE A 131 2.71 13.37 18.14
C PHE A 131 3.88 14.04 18.88
N ARG A 132 5.06 14.15 18.25
CA ARG A 132 6.21 14.86 18.79
C ARG A 132 6.18 16.37 18.48
N SER A 133 5.41 16.79 17.48
CA SER A 133 5.31 18.18 17.05
C SER A 133 4.64 19.07 18.10
N ASP A 134 4.92 20.39 18.04
CA ASP A 134 4.27 21.35 18.93
C ASP A 134 2.78 21.54 18.58
N LEU A 135 2.41 21.32 17.32
CA LEU A 135 1.02 21.33 16.86
C LEU A 135 0.19 20.29 17.62
N ALA A 136 0.66 19.05 17.69
CA ALA A 136 -0.06 17.98 18.39
C ALA A 136 -0.25 18.27 19.89
N LYS A 137 0.79 18.81 20.55
CA LYS A 137 0.74 19.13 21.98
C LYS A 137 -0.20 20.29 22.32
N SER A 138 -0.56 21.10 21.33
CA SER A 138 -1.34 22.33 21.53
C SER A 138 -2.85 22.12 21.60
N HIS A 139 -3.37 20.92 21.28
CA HIS A 139 -4.81 20.70 21.14
C HIS A 139 -5.25 19.29 21.56
N GLU A 140 -6.16 19.18 22.53
CA GLU A 140 -6.61 17.90 23.12
C GLU A 140 -7.25 16.95 22.09
N PHE A 141 -7.95 17.50 21.09
CA PHE A 141 -8.55 16.74 19.97
C PHE A 141 -7.57 15.77 19.28
N VAL A 142 -6.27 16.07 19.28
CA VAL A 142 -5.24 15.22 18.67
C VAL A 142 -5.11 13.87 19.36
N TYR A 143 -5.58 13.77 20.61
CA TYR A 143 -5.53 12.55 21.40
C TYR A 143 -6.84 11.73 21.35
N GLU A 144 -7.86 12.24 20.66
CA GLU A 144 -9.12 11.52 20.41
C GLU A 144 -8.98 10.53 19.25
N GLY A 145 -9.83 9.50 19.21
CA GLY A 145 -10.00 8.66 18.02
C GLY A 145 -11.10 9.23 17.16
N THR A 146 -10.79 9.87 16.05
CA THR A 146 -11.73 10.61 15.19
C THR A 146 -11.96 9.86 13.89
N ASP A 147 -11.51 10.40 12.76
CA ASP A 147 -11.63 9.78 11.43
C ASP A 147 -10.86 8.45 11.36
N ASP A 148 -9.82 8.28 12.17
CA ASP A 148 -9.07 7.04 12.32
C ASP A 148 -9.89 5.90 12.96
N MET A 149 -11.08 6.17 13.50
CA MET A 149 -12.03 5.11 13.88
C MET A 149 -12.67 4.43 12.67
N VAL A 150 -12.75 5.11 11.52
CA VAL A 150 -13.27 4.52 10.29
C VAL A 150 -12.43 3.33 9.80
N PRO A 151 -11.09 3.45 9.61
CA PRO A 151 -10.29 2.28 9.23
C PRO A 151 -10.30 1.18 10.30
N VAL A 152 -10.37 1.52 11.59
CA VAL A 152 -10.54 0.52 12.66
C VAL A 152 -11.87 -0.23 12.51
N PHE A 153 -12.97 0.49 12.27
CA PHE A 153 -14.29 -0.11 12.04
C PHE A 153 -14.35 -0.97 10.78
N VAL A 154 -13.72 -0.53 9.68
CA VAL A 154 -13.68 -1.28 8.41
C VAL A 154 -12.99 -2.64 8.60
N HIS A 155 -11.90 -2.69 9.36
CA HIS A 155 -11.17 -3.93 9.60
C HIS A 155 -11.71 -4.77 10.75
N TYR A 156 -12.25 -4.12 11.79
CA TYR A 156 -12.62 -4.76 13.06
C TYR A 156 -13.98 -4.24 13.56
N PRO A 157 -15.08 -4.49 12.82
CA PRO A 157 -16.40 -3.96 13.16
C PRO A 157 -16.95 -4.49 14.50
N ASP A 158 -16.45 -5.63 14.99
CA ASP A 158 -16.84 -6.24 16.26
C ASP A 158 -16.36 -5.44 17.49
N LEU A 159 -15.43 -4.49 17.30
CA LEU A 159 -14.98 -3.59 18.37
C LEU A 159 -15.98 -2.45 18.65
N PHE A 160 -17.08 -2.39 17.89
CA PHE A 160 -18.09 -1.34 17.93
C PHE A 160 -19.46 -1.92 18.28
N ILE A 161 -20.20 -1.19 19.12
CA ILE A 161 -21.64 -1.43 19.33
C ILE A 161 -22.38 -0.82 18.14
N ASN A 162 -23.09 -1.67 17.40
CA ASN A 162 -23.84 -1.30 16.21
C ASN A 162 -25.34 -1.21 16.53
N LYS A 163 -25.90 0.00 16.50
CA LYS A 163 -27.36 0.23 16.63
C LYS A 163 -27.96 0.49 15.25
N VAL A 164 -28.88 -0.37 14.81
CA VAL A 164 -29.48 -0.28 13.47
C VAL A 164 -30.89 0.30 13.53
N ALA A 165 -31.15 1.31 12.71
CA ALA A 165 -32.46 1.91 12.50
C ALA A 165 -32.73 2.06 10.99
N GLY A 166 -33.59 1.21 10.44
CA GLY A 166 -33.82 1.16 9.00
C GLY A 166 -32.55 0.77 8.24
N ASN A 167 -32.10 1.62 7.32
CA ASN A 167 -30.87 1.44 6.56
C ASN A 167 -29.65 2.14 7.19
N ILE A 168 -29.78 2.71 8.40
CA ILE A 168 -28.68 3.39 9.08
C ILE A 168 -28.19 2.54 10.24
N SER A 169 -26.87 2.36 10.31
CA SER A 169 -26.16 1.79 11.45
C SER A 169 -25.38 2.88 12.15
N ASP A 170 -25.61 3.07 13.44
CA ASP A 170 -24.85 3.96 14.32
C ASP A 170 -23.83 3.10 15.10
N CYS A 171 -22.55 3.27 14.75
CA CYS A 171 -21.43 2.42 15.14
C CYS A 171 -20.58 3.16 16.18
N THR A 172 -20.73 2.79 17.45
CA THR A 172 -20.01 3.43 18.56
C THR A 172 -18.85 2.54 19.03
N PRO A 173 -17.60 3.07 19.08
CA PRO A 173 -16.48 2.33 19.66
C PRO A 173 -16.78 1.83 21.08
N SER A 174 -16.47 0.57 21.38
CA SER A 174 -16.83 -0.04 22.68
C SER A 174 -15.73 -0.86 23.37
N ASP A 175 -14.68 -1.24 22.66
CA ASP A 175 -13.55 -2.03 23.21
C ASP A 175 -12.23 -1.28 23.04
N GLU A 176 -11.87 -0.43 24.01
CA GLU A 176 -10.66 0.39 23.95
C GLU A 176 -9.36 -0.44 23.82
N PRO A 177 -9.13 -1.50 24.63
CA PRO A 177 -7.95 -2.36 24.45
C PRO A 177 -7.88 -3.00 23.07
N GLY A 178 -9.02 -3.48 22.54
CA GLY A 178 -9.12 -4.03 21.20
C GLY A 178 -8.79 -3.00 20.13
N ILE A 179 -9.33 -1.78 20.25
CA ILE A 179 -9.07 -0.66 19.33
C ILE A 179 -7.59 -0.29 19.32
N LYS A 180 -6.97 -0.10 20.49
CA LYS A 180 -5.52 0.20 20.61
C LYS A 180 -4.67 -0.87 19.94
N THR A 181 -5.00 -2.14 20.16
CA THR A 181 -4.33 -3.28 19.53
C THR A 181 -4.50 -3.25 18.01
N SER A 182 -5.72 -2.97 17.54
CA SER A 182 -6.04 -2.94 16.11
C SER A 182 -5.35 -1.81 15.35
N ILE A 183 -5.20 -0.63 15.96
CA ILE A 183 -4.42 0.49 15.41
C ILE A 183 -2.97 0.07 15.18
N LEU A 184 -2.35 -0.57 16.16
CA LEU A 184 -0.98 -1.08 16.03
C LEU A 184 -0.87 -2.11 14.89
N ARG A 185 -1.87 -2.99 14.73
CA ARG A 185 -1.91 -3.96 13.63
C ARG A 185 -2.05 -3.27 12.26
N ILE A 186 -2.92 -2.26 12.15
CA ILE A 186 -3.09 -1.46 10.93
C ILE A 186 -1.77 -0.79 10.55
N LEU A 187 -1.11 -0.15 11.51
CA LEU A 187 0.17 0.55 11.27
C LEU A 187 1.34 -0.39 10.94
N ARG A 188 1.26 -1.67 11.34
CA ARG A 188 2.19 -2.73 10.91
C ARG A 188 1.85 -3.34 9.55
N GLY A 189 0.69 -3.03 8.97
CA GLY A 189 0.19 -3.66 7.75
C GLY A 189 -0.36 -5.08 7.96
N GLU A 190 -0.71 -5.44 9.19
CA GLU A 190 -1.19 -6.79 9.59
C GLU A 190 -2.73 -6.91 9.46
N THR A 191 -3.30 -6.33 8.41
CA THR A 191 -4.75 -6.21 8.19
C THR A 191 -5.32 -7.19 7.18
N VAL A 192 -4.47 -7.75 6.33
CA VAL A 192 -4.86 -8.74 5.33
C VAL A 192 -4.63 -10.13 5.90
N ALA A 193 -5.66 -10.98 5.84
CA ALA A 193 -5.51 -12.39 6.19
C ALA A 193 -4.61 -13.07 5.13
N GLY A 194 -3.46 -13.58 5.55
CA GLY A 194 -2.59 -14.36 4.68
C GLY A 194 -3.17 -15.75 4.42
N ASN A 195 -3.13 -16.19 3.16
CA ASN A 195 -3.45 -17.56 2.74
C ASN A 195 -2.19 -18.40 2.47
N GLN A 196 -1.01 -17.84 2.75
CA GLN A 196 0.28 -18.47 2.50
C GLN A 196 0.57 -19.58 3.51
N VAL A 197 1.38 -20.56 3.09
CA VAL A 197 1.72 -21.74 3.89
C VAL A 197 2.65 -21.40 5.06
N ILE A 198 3.61 -20.49 4.83
CA ILE A 198 4.56 -20.05 5.84
C ILE A 198 3.96 -18.87 6.60
N LYS A 199 3.81 -19.01 7.92
CA LYS A 199 3.26 -17.95 8.77
C LYS A 199 4.15 -16.70 8.79
N ASN A 200 5.46 -16.88 8.99
CA ASN A 200 6.47 -15.83 8.96
C ASN A 200 7.80 -16.41 8.47
N LEU A 201 8.50 -15.72 7.57
CA LEU A 201 9.89 -16.05 7.26
C LEU A 201 10.79 -15.58 8.40
N PRO A 202 11.85 -16.34 8.75
CA PRO A 202 12.82 -15.89 9.75
C PRO A 202 13.47 -14.57 9.32
N VAL A 203 13.58 -13.61 10.23
CA VAL A 203 14.39 -12.38 10.02
C VAL A 203 15.66 -12.38 10.85
N ASP A 204 15.91 -13.48 11.57
CA ASP A 204 17.18 -13.70 12.28
C ASP A 204 18.31 -13.90 11.24
N PRO A 205 19.34 -13.04 11.24
CA PRO A 205 20.46 -13.18 10.32
C PRO A 205 21.14 -14.55 10.37
N ALA A 206 21.16 -15.20 11.54
CA ALA A 206 21.78 -16.51 11.74
C ALA A 206 21.07 -17.66 10.99
N PHE A 207 19.84 -17.42 10.51
CA PHE A 207 19.12 -18.39 9.67
C PHE A 207 19.69 -18.48 8.24
N TYR A 208 20.33 -17.42 7.76
CA TYR A 208 20.77 -17.30 6.37
C TYR A 208 22.26 -17.57 6.21
N PHE A 209 22.70 -17.87 4.98
CA PHE A 209 24.12 -18.09 4.65
C PHE A 209 25.02 -16.94 5.11
N ASP A 210 26.27 -17.26 5.49
CA ASP A 210 27.25 -16.34 6.06
C ASP A 210 27.46 -15.05 5.25
N ASP A 211 27.29 -15.11 3.94
CA ASP A 211 27.53 -13.99 3.05
C ASP A 211 26.37 -12.98 2.98
N ILE A 212 25.12 -13.45 3.10
CA ILE A 212 23.91 -12.62 3.13
C ILE A 212 23.53 -12.21 4.55
N ASN A 213 23.90 -12.99 5.56
CA ASN A 213 23.63 -12.72 6.98
C ASN A 213 23.91 -11.25 7.37
N PRO A 214 25.06 -10.62 7.04
CA PRO A 214 25.33 -9.23 7.38
C PRO A 214 24.37 -8.20 6.76
N ALA A 215 23.63 -8.58 5.72
CA ALA A 215 22.73 -7.71 4.98
C ALA A 215 21.25 -7.83 5.41
N VAL A 216 20.88 -8.86 6.19
CA VAL A 216 19.48 -9.16 6.53
C VAL A 216 18.81 -7.98 7.24
N ASN A 217 19.42 -7.49 8.32
CA ASN A 217 18.87 -6.38 9.10
C ASN A 217 18.86 -5.08 8.28
N GLU A 218 19.94 -4.79 7.56
CA GLU A 218 20.04 -3.56 6.76
C GLU A 218 18.97 -3.49 5.67
N ILE A 219 18.77 -4.58 4.92
CA ILE A 219 17.77 -4.67 3.85
C ILE A 219 16.35 -4.60 4.43
N THR A 220 16.07 -5.36 5.50
CA THR A 220 14.73 -5.39 6.12
C THR A 220 14.36 -4.03 6.74
N GLU A 221 15.30 -3.36 7.39
CA GLU A 221 15.08 -2.03 7.98
C GLU A 221 14.88 -0.94 6.93
N ARG A 222 15.64 -1.00 5.84
CA ARG A 222 15.61 0.01 4.77
C ARG A 222 14.43 -0.17 3.82
N TYR A 223 14.18 -1.40 3.39
CA TYR A 223 13.24 -1.69 2.32
C TYR A 223 11.95 -2.38 2.77
N GLY A 224 11.89 -2.84 4.01
CA GLY A 224 10.71 -3.44 4.60
C GLY A 224 10.59 -4.96 4.40
N ILE A 225 9.75 -5.58 5.23
CA ILE A 225 9.60 -7.04 5.29
C ILE A 225 9.04 -7.65 4.00
N ASN A 226 8.23 -6.91 3.26
CA ASN A 226 7.62 -7.37 2.00
C ASN A 226 8.69 -7.57 0.92
N GLU A 227 9.62 -6.62 0.78
CA GLU A 227 10.72 -6.74 -0.18
C GLU A 227 11.68 -7.86 0.24
N TRP A 228 12.02 -7.95 1.52
CA TRP A 228 12.86 -9.04 2.05
C TRP A 228 12.25 -10.42 1.74
N THR A 229 10.99 -10.61 2.13
CA THR A 229 10.26 -11.86 1.95
C THR A 229 10.14 -12.25 0.49
N ALA A 230 9.74 -11.30 -0.37
CA ALA A 230 9.65 -11.55 -1.81
C ALA A 230 11.02 -11.84 -2.43
N GLY A 231 12.07 -11.15 -1.98
CA GLY A 231 13.45 -11.39 -2.40
C GLY A 231 13.93 -12.79 -2.05
N VAL A 232 13.75 -13.22 -0.80
CA VAL A 232 14.09 -14.60 -0.38
C VAL A 232 13.31 -15.62 -1.21
N LEU A 233 11.99 -15.49 -1.30
CA LEU A 233 11.14 -16.44 -2.03
C LEU A 233 11.47 -16.50 -3.53
N ALA A 234 11.72 -15.36 -4.16
CA ALA A 234 12.10 -15.29 -5.58
C ALA A 234 13.41 -16.04 -5.83
N ASN A 235 14.40 -15.89 -4.95
CA ASN A 235 15.69 -16.53 -5.14
C ASN A 235 15.72 -18.00 -4.70
N GLU A 236 14.85 -18.42 -3.78
CA GLU A 236 14.62 -19.84 -3.49
C GLU A 236 13.88 -20.55 -4.63
N LEU A 237 12.90 -19.89 -5.24
CA LEU A 237 12.22 -20.36 -6.45
C LEU A 237 13.22 -20.44 -7.62
N HIS A 238 14.02 -19.39 -7.81
CA HIS A 238 15.00 -19.25 -8.88
C HIS A 238 16.27 -20.11 -8.68
N ARG A 239 16.43 -20.69 -7.48
CA ARG A 239 17.54 -21.57 -7.05
C ARG A 239 18.91 -20.91 -6.91
N HIS A 240 19.00 -19.58 -7.00
CA HIS A 240 20.20 -18.81 -6.66
C HIS A 240 19.85 -17.33 -6.45
N LEU A 241 20.77 -16.57 -5.84
CA LEU A 241 20.62 -15.13 -5.66
C LEU A 241 21.02 -14.37 -6.93
N GLY A 242 20.04 -13.89 -7.68
CA GLY A 242 20.21 -13.19 -8.95
C GLY A 242 19.87 -11.71 -8.88
N VAL A 243 20.74 -10.85 -9.41
CA VAL A 243 20.54 -9.39 -9.41
C VAL A 243 19.26 -8.98 -10.13
N PHE A 244 18.98 -9.52 -11.32
CA PHE A 244 17.75 -9.17 -12.04
C PHE A 244 16.49 -9.72 -11.36
N ALA A 245 16.57 -10.86 -10.66
CA ALA A 245 15.46 -11.32 -9.81
C ALA A 245 15.17 -10.32 -8.67
N ILE A 246 16.19 -9.77 -8.02
CA ILE A 246 16.03 -8.70 -7.03
C ILE A 246 15.48 -7.41 -7.66
N ILE A 247 15.94 -7.01 -8.85
CA ILE A 247 15.35 -5.88 -9.58
C ILE A 247 13.86 -6.12 -9.85
N GLY A 248 13.49 -7.33 -10.28
CA GLY A 248 12.09 -7.70 -10.49
C GLY A 248 11.25 -7.61 -9.22
N VAL A 249 11.80 -8.04 -8.08
CA VAL A 249 11.14 -7.88 -6.77
C VAL A 249 10.93 -6.41 -6.44
N LYS A 250 11.99 -5.59 -6.55
CA LYS A 250 11.91 -4.15 -6.30
C LYS A 250 10.88 -3.47 -7.22
N MET A 251 10.85 -3.85 -8.49
CA MET A 251 9.91 -3.32 -9.49
C MET A 251 8.45 -3.66 -9.13
N GLY A 252 8.18 -4.92 -8.77
CA GLY A 252 6.83 -5.33 -8.41
C GLY A 252 6.34 -4.75 -7.08
N ILE A 253 7.21 -4.63 -6.06
CA ILE A 253 6.88 -3.89 -4.84
C ILE A 253 6.61 -2.42 -5.15
N ARG A 254 7.42 -1.78 -6.01
CA ARG A 254 7.21 -0.38 -6.39
C ARG A 254 5.89 -0.16 -7.13
N ALA A 255 5.48 -1.09 -7.98
CA ALA A 255 4.18 -1.08 -8.65
C ALA A 255 3.01 -1.21 -7.66
N ARG A 256 3.12 -2.11 -6.68
CA ARG A 256 2.14 -2.24 -5.58
C ARG A 256 2.00 -0.97 -4.76
N GLU A 257 3.12 -0.32 -4.45
CA GLU A 257 3.14 0.95 -3.74
C GLU A 257 2.51 2.08 -4.56
N TYR A 258 2.74 2.12 -5.88
CA TYR A 258 2.14 3.12 -6.77
C TYR A 258 0.61 2.98 -6.79
N PHE A 259 0.09 1.78 -7.02
CA PHE A 259 -1.37 1.55 -7.09
C PHE A 259 -2.04 1.40 -5.73
N ASN A 260 -1.27 1.37 -4.63
CA ASN A 260 -1.74 1.11 -3.27
C ASN A 260 -2.61 -0.16 -3.18
N THR A 261 -2.07 -1.25 -3.71
CA THR A 261 -2.81 -2.49 -4.00
C THR A 261 -2.07 -3.71 -3.43
N GLY A 262 -2.83 -4.78 -3.20
CA GLY A 262 -2.35 -6.06 -2.70
C GLY A 262 -1.57 -6.87 -3.74
N VAL A 263 -1.38 -8.14 -3.42
CA VAL A 263 -0.91 -9.15 -4.39
C VAL A 263 -2.10 -9.68 -5.19
N ASP A 264 -1.84 -10.17 -6.41
CA ASP A 264 -2.84 -10.78 -7.31
C ASP A 264 -3.91 -9.83 -7.87
N GLU A 265 -3.76 -8.51 -7.70
CA GLU A 265 -4.80 -7.54 -8.08
C GLU A 265 -4.61 -6.90 -9.47
N PHE A 266 -3.39 -6.93 -10.03
CA PHE A 266 -3.07 -6.26 -11.30
C PHE A 266 -2.36 -7.13 -12.32
N HIS A 267 -2.43 -6.70 -13.58
CA HIS A 267 -1.73 -7.36 -14.70
C HIS A 267 -0.34 -6.76 -14.86
N ALA A 268 0.63 -7.61 -15.15
CA ALA A 268 2.00 -7.25 -15.46
C ALA A 268 2.36 -7.73 -16.88
N THR A 269 2.96 -6.86 -17.69
CA THR A 269 3.54 -7.21 -18.99
C THR A 269 5.02 -6.88 -18.94
N SER A 270 5.87 -7.89 -18.92
CA SER A 270 7.33 -7.74 -18.84
C SER A 270 7.97 -7.81 -20.23
N TYR A 271 8.89 -6.90 -20.47
CA TYR A 271 9.70 -6.84 -21.70
C TYR A 271 11.11 -7.41 -21.51
N ALA A 272 11.36 -8.11 -20.40
CA ALA A 272 12.65 -8.76 -20.12
C ALA A 272 12.96 -9.98 -20.99
N GLY A 273 12.01 -10.44 -21.81
CA GLY A 273 12.13 -11.67 -22.60
C GLY A 273 12.27 -12.93 -21.74
N SER A 274 12.60 -14.04 -22.39
CA SER A 274 12.79 -15.36 -21.76
C SER A 274 14.24 -15.85 -21.77
N THR A 275 15.20 -14.96 -22.05
CA THR A 275 16.63 -15.29 -22.10
C THR A 275 17.40 -14.68 -20.93
N PRO A 276 18.14 -15.48 -20.13
CA PRO A 276 18.99 -14.97 -19.07
C PRO A 276 20.13 -14.07 -19.57
N PRO A 277 20.65 -13.16 -18.72
CA PRO A 277 20.32 -13.00 -17.30
C PRO A 277 19.11 -12.09 -17.02
N LEU A 278 18.61 -11.37 -18.02
CA LEU A 278 17.56 -10.37 -17.82
C LEU A 278 16.19 -11.01 -17.51
N SER A 279 15.89 -12.17 -18.11
CA SER A 279 14.62 -12.87 -17.88
C SER A 279 14.38 -13.27 -16.42
N CYS A 280 15.42 -13.33 -15.58
CA CYS A 280 15.29 -13.57 -14.14
C CYS A 280 14.46 -12.48 -13.43
N MET A 281 14.34 -11.29 -14.04
CA MET A 281 13.45 -10.22 -13.58
C MET A 281 11.99 -10.66 -13.52
N ASN A 282 11.56 -11.55 -14.42
CA ASN A 282 10.19 -12.07 -14.45
C ASN A 282 9.85 -12.83 -13.17
N ASP A 283 10.79 -13.60 -12.61
CA ASP A 283 10.58 -14.36 -11.37
C ASP A 283 10.40 -13.42 -10.17
N GLY A 284 11.17 -12.35 -10.14
CA GLY A 284 11.03 -11.31 -9.12
C GLY A 284 9.70 -10.56 -9.20
N ILE A 285 9.28 -10.18 -10.41
CA ILE A 285 7.96 -9.56 -10.64
C ILE A 285 6.85 -10.52 -10.20
N GLN A 286 6.92 -11.79 -10.62
CA GLN A 286 5.93 -12.80 -10.28
C GLN A 286 5.76 -12.95 -8.77
N VAL A 287 6.86 -13.10 -8.03
CA VAL A 287 6.81 -13.34 -6.57
C VAL A 287 6.39 -12.10 -5.79
N SER A 288 6.84 -10.91 -6.19
CA SER A 288 6.53 -9.66 -5.47
C SER A 288 5.09 -9.16 -5.69
N THR A 289 4.49 -9.51 -6.83
CA THR A 289 3.16 -9.04 -7.24
C THR A 289 2.07 -10.10 -7.15
N GLY A 290 2.40 -11.39 -7.20
CA GLY A 290 1.43 -12.47 -7.39
C GLY A 290 0.95 -12.63 -8.85
N ALA A 291 1.32 -11.69 -9.73
CA ALA A 291 1.02 -11.80 -11.15
C ALA A 291 1.81 -12.98 -11.75
N THR A 292 1.14 -14.12 -11.93
CA THR A 292 1.76 -15.34 -12.46
C THR A 292 1.21 -15.65 -13.86
N PRO A 293 1.98 -16.38 -14.70
CA PRO A 293 1.45 -16.88 -15.96
C PRO A 293 0.27 -17.84 -15.76
N GLY A 294 0.28 -18.63 -14.69
CA GLY A 294 -0.80 -19.57 -14.35
C GLY A 294 -2.12 -18.87 -13.98
N HIS A 295 -2.05 -17.72 -13.30
CA HIS A 295 -3.21 -16.85 -13.06
C HIS A 295 -3.61 -16.02 -14.29
N GLY A 296 -2.80 -16.03 -15.37
CA GLY A 296 -3.00 -15.18 -16.54
C GLY A 296 -2.74 -13.70 -16.30
N LEU A 297 -2.04 -13.36 -15.20
CA LEU A 297 -1.78 -11.97 -14.80
C LEU A 297 -0.40 -11.48 -15.25
N LEU A 298 0.54 -12.39 -15.56
CA LEU A 298 1.86 -12.03 -16.11
C LEU A 298 1.99 -12.46 -17.57
N THR A 299 2.28 -11.49 -18.43
CA THR A 299 2.65 -11.72 -19.83
C THR A 299 4.13 -11.38 -20.03
N VAL A 300 4.88 -12.23 -20.74
CA VAL A 300 6.29 -11.99 -21.10
C VAL A 300 6.40 -11.80 -22.60
N ILE A 301 6.90 -10.64 -23.01
CA ILE A 301 7.12 -10.26 -24.41
C ILE A 301 8.46 -10.81 -24.88
N ASN A 302 8.47 -11.53 -26.00
CA ASN A 302 9.65 -12.20 -26.56
C ASN A 302 9.99 -11.76 -28.00
N ASP A 303 9.11 -11.00 -28.64
CA ASP A 303 9.22 -10.51 -30.02
C ASP A 303 9.79 -9.09 -30.12
N SER A 304 10.28 -8.53 -29.01
CA SER A 304 10.99 -7.25 -28.93
C SER A 304 12.42 -7.40 -28.42
N ILE A 305 13.20 -6.32 -28.48
CA ILE A 305 14.48 -6.25 -27.76
C ILE A 305 14.17 -6.39 -26.27
N ALA A 306 14.95 -7.23 -25.58
CA ALA A 306 14.77 -7.46 -24.16
C ALA A 306 15.27 -6.26 -23.34
N GLU A 307 14.39 -5.71 -22.50
CA GLU A 307 14.65 -4.51 -21.71
C GLU A 307 14.18 -4.70 -20.26
N ALA A 308 14.82 -4.02 -19.31
CA ALA A 308 14.46 -4.05 -17.89
C ALA A 308 13.24 -3.15 -17.62
N VAL A 309 12.13 -3.48 -18.28
CA VAL A 309 10.88 -2.71 -18.34
C VAL A 309 9.69 -3.64 -18.08
N ALA A 310 8.71 -3.14 -17.34
CA ALA A 310 7.40 -3.79 -17.25
C ALA A 310 6.28 -2.74 -17.23
N ASP A 311 5.18 -3.07 -17.91
CA ASP A 311 3.93 -2.35 -17.79
C ASP A 311 3.05 -3.00 -16.73
N PHE A 312 2.40 -2.20 -15.89
CA PHE A 312 1.45 -2.65 -14.88
C PHE A 312 0.10 -2.00 -15.10
N THR A 313 -0.98 -2.77 -14.99
CA THR A 313 -2.35 -2.28 -15.24
C THR A 313 -3.29 -2.66 -14.11
N TYR A 314 -3.90 -1.65 -13.50
CA TYR A 314 -4.84 -1.77 -12.39
C TYR A 314 -5.96 -0.73 -12.52
N LEU A 315 -7.23 -1.15 -12.35
CA LEU A 315 -8.41 -0.26 -12.40
C LEU A 315 -8.38 0.79 -13.53
N ASN A 316 -8.19 0.34 -14.78
CA ASN A 316 -8.05 1.16 -16.01
C ASN A 316 -6.84 2.11 -16.06
N GLN A 317 -6.01 2.15 -15.04
CA GLN A 317 -4.75 2.87 -15.06
C GLN A 317 -3.64 1.93 -15.52
N LYS A 318 -2.73 2.47 -16.33
CA LYS A 318 -1.55 1.76 -16.80
C LYS A 318 -0.32 2.62 -16.55
N ILE A 319 0.71 1.99 -15.97
CA ILE A 319 2.02 2.60 -15.81
C ILE A 319 3.08 1.73 -16.45
N ARG A 320 4.16 2.35 -16.89
CA ARG A 320 5.41 1.70 -17.27
C ARG A 320 6.47 1.99 -16.21
N LEU A 321 7.10 0.94 -15.70
CA LEU A 321 8.29 1.03 -14.87
C LEU A 321 9.51 0.61 -15.68
N THR A 322 10.46 1.52 -15.80
CA THR A 322 11.73 1.31 -16.51
C THR A 322 12.88 1.40 -15.51
N LEU A 323 13.71 0.35 -15.40
CA LEU A 323 14.97 0.47 -14.67
C LEU A 323 15.83 1.52 -15.39
N LYS A 324 16.35 2.49 -14.64
CA LYS A 324 17.23 3.53 -15.18
C LYS A 324 18.33 2.92 -16.07
N PRO A 325 18.46 3.35 -17.35
CA PRO A 325 19.35 2.72 -18.32
C PRO A 325 20.80 2.58 -17.83
N GLU A 326 21.32 3.59 -17.15
CA GLU A 326 22.68 3.58 -16.60
C GLU A 326 22.90 2.49 -15.54
N ILE A 327 21.85 2.11 -14.81
CA ILE A 327 21.90 1.00 -13.84
C ILE A 327 21.82 -0.33 -14.56
N ALA A 328 20.90 -0.46 -15.54
CA ALA A 328 20.74 -1.67 -16.34
C ALA A 328 22.01 -2.02 -17.13
N GLU A 329 22.66 -1.03 -17.74
CA GLU A 329 23.91 -1.18 -18.48
C GLU A 329 25.06 -1.58 -17.55
N LYS A 330 25.16 -0.96 -16.37
CA LYS A 330 26.19 -1.29 -15.38
C LYS A 330 26.08 -2.74 -14.92
N ILE A 331 24.89 -3.17 -14.49
CA ILE A 331 24.64 -4.55 -14.04
C ILE A 331 24.96 -5.53 -15.18
N SER A 332 24.48 -5.25 -16.39
CA SER A 332 24.70 -6.12 -17.55
C SER A 332 26.18 -6.23 -17.94
N SER A 333 26.93 -5.14 -17.82
CA SER A 333 28.36 -5.11 -18.13
C SER A 333 29.18 -5.90 -17.11
N GLU A 334 28.89 -5.73 -15.82
CA GLU A 334 29.55 -6.51 -14.75
C GLU A 334 29.27 -8.02 -14.90
N LEU A 335 28.03 -8.42 -15.21
CA LEU A 335 27.69 -9.83 -15.44
C LEU A 335 28.40 -10.41 -16.67
N LYS A 336 28.48 -9.65 -17.76
CA LYS A 336 29.21 -10.05 -18.97
C LYS A 336 30.69 -10.23 -18.70
N GLU A 337 31.31 -9.34 -17.92
CA GLU A 337 32.72 -9.42 -17.55
C GLU A 337 33.00 -10.67 -16.69
N ILE A 338 32.19 -10.91 -15.65
CA ILE A 338 32.33 -12.10 -14.80
C ILE A 338 32.16 -13.39 -15.62
N SER A 339 31.17 -13.42 -16.52
CA SER A 339 30.93 -14.55 -17.42
C SER A 339 32.09 -14.78 -18.39
N PHE A 340 32.66 -13.71 -18.95
CA PHE A 340 33.79 -13.78 -19.89
C PHE A 340 35.06 -14.30 -19.21
N ILE A 341 35.34 -13.89 -17.98
CA ILE A 341 36.58 -14.25 -17.26
C ILE A 341 36.52 -15.69 -16.71
N TYR A 342 35.38 -16.08 -16.10
CA TYR A 342 35.32 -17.31 -15.31
C TYR A 342 34.49 -18.43 -15.95
N GLY A 343 33.61 -18.13 -16.90
CA GLY A 343 32.66 -19.08 -17.47
C GLY A 343 31.53 -19.47 -16.50
N LEU A 344 30.40 -19.95 -17.04
CA LEU A 344 29.18 -20.24 -16.26
C LEU A 344 29.31 -21.46 -15.33
N ASP A 345 30.22 -22.39 -15.64
CA ASP A 345 30.45 -23.61 -14.84
C ASP A 345 31.40 -23.38 -13.64
N SER A 346 31.87 -22.16 -13.44
CA SER A 346 32.82 -21.83 -12.38
C SER A 346 32.13 -21.44 -11.07
N ASN A 347 32.57 -22.02 -9.96
CA ASN A 347 32.13 -21.60 -8.62
C ASN A 347 32.43 -20.11 -8.36
N ILE A 348 33.54 -19.59 -8.89
CA ILE A 348 33.94 -18.19 -8.74
C ILE A 348 32.94 -17.26 -9.45
N TYR A 349 32.41 -17.67 -10.60
CA TYR A 349 31.35 -16.92 -11.28
C TYR A 349 30.14 -16.74 -10.35
N TRP A 350 29.67 -17.82 -9.73
CA TRP A 350 28.50 -17.78 -8.85
C TRP A 350 28.75 -16.98 -7.56
N GLU A 351 29.94 -17.08 -6.96
CA GLU A 351 30.33 -16.28 -5.81
C GLU A 351 30.32 -14.77 -6.13
N LEU A 352 30.84 -14.37 -7.30
CA LEU A 352 30.87 -12.97 -7.73
C LEU A 352 29.47 -12.44 -8.08
N VAL A 353 28.65 -13.22 -8.78
CA VAL A 353 27.25 -12.88 -9.06
C VAL A 353 26.48 -12.67 -7.77
N ARG A 354 26.66 -13.58 -6.80
CA ARG A 354 26.01 -13.50 -5.49
C ARG A 354 26.45 -12.27 -4.71
N LYS A 355 27.76 -11.98 -4.65
CA LYS A 355 28.31 -10.77 -4.03
C LYS A 355 27.73 -9.49 -4.64
N ASN A 356 27.67 -9.41 -5.97
CA ASN A 356 27.08 -8.25 -6.67
C ASN A 356 25.58 -8.13 -6.38
N SER A 357 24.86 -9.24 -6.36
CA SER A 357 23.42 -9.25 -6.07
C SER A 357 23.12 -8.74 -4.65
N ILE A 358 23.91 -9.16 -3.64
CA ILE A 358 23.79 -8.64 -2.26
C ILE A 358 24.05 -7.13 -2.24
N LYS A 359 25.12 -6.68 -2.91
CA LYS A 359 25.45 -5.25 -3.01
C LYS A 359 24.28 -4.44 -3.59
N TYR A 360 23.75 -4.85 -4.74
CA TYR A 360 22.66 -4.14 -5.40
C TYR A 360 21.37 -4.19 -4.59
N TRP A 361 21.09 -5.29 -3.89
CA TRP A 361 19.93 -5.36 -3.00
C TRP A 361 20.01 -4.30 -1.90
N LYS A 362 21.17 -4.15 -1.27
CA LYS A 362 21.43 -3.17 -0.20
C LYS A 362 21.43 -1.72 -0.67
N GLU A 363 22.02 -1.45 -1.83
CA GLU A 363 22.32 -0.09 -2.28
C GLU A 363 21.16 0.55 -3.06
N LEU A 364 20.43 -0.23 -3.86
CA LEU A 364 19.43 0.30 -4.79
C LEU A 364 18.06 0.47 -4.14
N ASP A 365 17.64 1.72 -3.97
CA ASP A 365 16.30 2.05 -3.50
C ASP A 365 15.28 2.00 -4.64
N ARG A 366 14.22 1.21 -4.48
CA ARG A 366 13.15 1.06 -5.46
C ARG A 366 12.44 2.39 -5.79
N HIS A 367 12.49 3.39 -4.91
CA HIS A 367 11.93 4.71 -5.17
C HIS A 367 12.83 5.59 -6.05
N GLU A 368 14.11 5.21 -6.21
CA GLU A 368 15.12 6.01 -6.90
C GLU A 368 15.58 5.40 -8.23
N ILE A 369 15.48 4.08 -8.39
CA ILE A 369 16.06 3.37 -9.54
C ILE A 369 15.11 3.19 -10.73
N PHE A 370 13.82 3.43 -10.56
CA PHE A 370 12.82 3.30 -11.61
C PHE A 370 12.33 4.66 -12.10
N VAL A 371 12.17 4.78 -13.41
CA VAL A 371 11.35 5.83 -14.03
C VAL A 371 9.93 5.27 -14.15
N ILE A 372 8.93 6.05 -13.74
CA ILE A 372 7.51 5.70 -13.84
C ILE A 372 6.87 6.63 -14.86
N GLU A 373 6.19 6.05 -15.85
CA GLU A 373 5.45 6.78 -16.89
C GLU A 373 3.99 6.32 -16.86
N GLU A 374 3.04 7.25 -16.76
CA GLU A 374 1.61 6.97 -16.94
C GLU A 374 1.30 6.86 -18.44
N MET A 375 0.52 5.84 -18.83
CA MET A 375 0.29 5.46 -20.24
C MET A 375 -1.12 5.73 -20.73
#